data_AF-A0AAV8WPB1-F1
#
_entry.id   AF-A0AAV8WPB1-F1
#
_cell.length_a   1.000
_cell.length_b   1.000
_cell.length_c   1.000
_cell.angle_alpha   90.00
_cell.angle_beta   90.00
_cell.angle_gamma   90.00
#
_symmetry.space_group_name_H-M   'P 1'
#
loop_
_entity.id
_entity.type
_entity.pdbx_description
1 polymer ?
#
loop_
_entity_poly.entity_id
_entity_poly.type
_entity_poly.pdbx_seq_one_letter_code
_entity_poly.pdbx_strand_id
1 'polypeptide(L)'
;MRELGRLLLTLKKFTGLQRLFDVLKPPFFDNCVSATKIISGYNEETRTFKASSLALHMATSVKQVCDIATKLIIKKSPLLSCPKPEEALKDIKRFKNLIENHWNLEISSLALKNLNEQRYEKTKLLPLTQDVMQFKRS
;
A
#
# COMPACT_ATOMS: atom_id res chain seq x y z
N MET A 1 -8.97 0.07 16.07
CA MET A 1 -9.22 1.36 15.36
C MET A 1 -8.00 2.29 15.32
N ARG A 2 -7.25 2.53 16.41
CA ARG A 2 -6.08 3.44 16.40
C ARG A 2 -4.99 3.08 15.37
N GLU A 3 -4.66 1.80 15.23
CA GLU A 3 -3.60 1.35 14.31
C GLU A 3 -3.97 1.51 12.83
N LEU A 4 -5.24 1.33 12.46
CA LEU A 4 -5.74 1.63 11.11
C LEU A 4 -5.64 3.13 10.79
N GLY A 5 -5.87 3.99 11.78
CA GLY A 5 -5.67 5.44 11.64
C GLY A 5 -4.21 5.79 11.37
N ARG A 6 -3.27 5.15 12.08
CA ARG A 6 -1.83 5.31 11.84
C ARG A 6 -1.40 4.79 10.46
N LEU A 7 -1.95 3.66 10.04
CA LEU A 7 -1.75 3.12 8.69
C LEU A 7 -2.22 4.12 7.64
N LEU A 8 -3.43 4.68 7.77
CA LEU A 8 -3.97 5.66 6.84
C LEU A 8 -3.13 6.93 6.77
N LEU A 9 -2.71 7.46 7.93
CA LEU A 9 -1.82 8.64 7.98
C LEU A 9 -0.48 8.38 7.29
N THR A 10 0.04 7.17 7.45
CA THR A 10 1.31 6.75 6.81
C THR A 10 1.11 6.59 5.30
N LEU A 11 0.04 5.92 4.87
CA LEU A 11 -0.31 5.77 3.45
C LEU A 11 -0.55 7.10 2.76
N LYS A 12 -1.21 8.06 3.42
CA LYS A 12 -1.40 9.43 2.91
C LYS A 12 -0.08 10.09 2.51
N LYS A 13 1.00 9.85 3.27
CA LYS A 13 2.35 10.37 2.95
C LYS A 13 2.95 9.69 1.71
N PHE A 14 2.62 8.43 1.45
CA PHE A 14 3.16 7.65 0.32
C PHE A 14 2.40 7.81 -0.98
N THR A 15 1.08 7.95 -0.92
CA THR A 15 0.21 7.89 -2.11
C THR A 15 -0.52 9.21 -2.39
N GLY A 16 -0.55 10.14 -1.42
CA GLY A 16 -1.36 11.36 -1.50
C GLY A 16 -2.88 11.12 -1.40
N LEU A 17 -3.33 9.86 -1.27
CA LEU A 17 -4.75 9.50 -1.29
C LEU A 17 -5.43 9.79 0.05
N GLN A 18 -6.59 10.45 -0.01
CA GLN A 18 -7.29 10.92 1.20
C GLN A 18 -8.13 9.85 1.88
N ARG A 19 -8.66 8.87 1.15
CA ARG A 19 -9.57 7.85 1.67
C ARG A 19 -8.93 6.47 1.66
N LEU A 20 -9.23 5.70 2.70
CA LEU A 20 -8.76 4.32 2.82
C LEU A 20 -9.31 3.42 1.70
N PHE A 21 -10.47 3.75 1.13
CA PHE A 21 -11.04 3.00 0.02
C PHE A 21 -10.23 3.14 -1.28
N ASP A 22 -9.56 4.26 -1.48
CA ASP A 22 -8.81 4.53 -2.72
C ASP A 22 -7.56 3.64 -2.82
N VAL A 23 -7.04 3.18 -1.68
CA VAL A 23 -5.88 2.29 -1.59
C VAL A 23 -6.24 0.80 -1.68
N LEU A 24 -7.52 0.42 -1.70
CA LEU A 24 -7.95 -1.00 -1.75
C LEU A 24 -7.86 -1.56 -3.18
N LYS A 25 -6.73 -1.35 -3.85
CA LYS A 25 -6.46 -1.82 -5.21
C LYS A 25 -5.09 -2.47 -5.28
N PRO A 26 -4.90 -3.49 -6.14
CA PRO A 26 -3.63 -4.21 -6.25
C PRO A 26 -2.37 -3.33 -6.35
N PRO A 27 -2.35 -2.21 -7.12
CA PRO A 27 -1.16 -1.36 -7.23
C PRO A 27 -0.68 -0.74 -5.92
N PHE A 28 -1.52 -0.66 -4.89
CA PHE A 28 -1.18 -0.07 -3.59
C PHE A 28 -0.79 -1.11 -2.54
N PHE A 29 -0.72 -2.39 -2.90
CA PHE A 29 -0.34 -3.46 -1.98
C PHE A 29 1.03 -3.19 -1.34
N ASP A 30 2.03 -2.85 -2.15
CA ASP A 30 3.39 -2.58 -1.68
C ASP A 30 3.45 -1.34 -0.78
N ASN A 31 2.62 -0.33 -1.08
CA ASN A 31 2.48 0.86 -0.21
C ASN A 31 1.91 0.47 1.16
N CYS A 32 0.91 -0.43 1.19
CA CYS A 32 0.31 -0.95 2.42
C CYS A 32 1.30 -1.75 3.26
N VAL A 33 2.09 -2.62 2.62
CA VAL A 33 3.18 -3.38 3.28
C VAL A 33 4.22 -2.41 3.85
N SER A 34 4.68 -1.45 3.06
CA SER A 34 5.68 -0.46 3.49
C SER A 34 5.19 0.37 4.68
N ALA A 35 3.95 0.85 4.61
CA ALA A 35 3.34 1.60 5.70
C ALA A 35 3.22 0.75 6.96
N THR A 36 2.87 -0.54 6.83
CA THR A 36 2.82 -1.49 7.94
C THR A 36 4.18 -1.68 8.58
N LYS A 37 5.25 -1.83 7.79
CA LYS A 37 6.62 -1.99 8.30
C LYS A 37 7.05 -0.79 9.15
N ILE A 38 6.72 0.42 8.69
CA ILE A 38 7.03 1.65 9.44
C ILE A 38 6.30 1.69 10.78
N ILE A 39 4.98 1.46 10.80
CA ILE A 39 4.20 1.52 12.05
C ILE A 39 4.53 0.38 13.02
N SER A 40 5.01 -0.76 12.52
CA SER A 40 5.44 -1.91 13.33
C SER A 40 6.90 -1.83 13.77
N GLY A 41 7.61 -0.75 13.40
CA GLY A 41 9.00 -0.52 13.78
C GLY A 41 9.93 -1.58 13.22
N TYR A 42 9.77 -1.91 11.93
CA TYR A 42 10.70 -2.78 11.22
C TYR A 42 12.10 -2.12 11.17
N ASN A 43 13.11 -2.87 11.56
CA ASN A 43 14.52 -2.49 11.42
C ASN A 43 15.12 -3.26 10.24
N GLU A 44 15.63 -2.55 9.24
CA GLU A 44 16.21 -3.14 8.03
C GLU A 44 17.56 -3.84 8.29
N GLU A 45 18.34 -3.36 9.26
CA GLU A 45 19.65 -3.92 9.61
C GLU A 45 19.50 -5.26 10.30
N THR A 46 18.64 -5.33 11.32
CA THR A 46 18.40 -6.56 12.09
C THR A 46 17.33 -7.44 11.47
N ARG A 47 16.59 -6.95 10.46
CA ARG A 47 15.44 -7.61 9.82
C ARG A 47 14.36 -8.05 10.81
N THR A 48 14.23 -7.34 11.92
CA THR A 48 13.26 -7.65 12.97
C THR A 48 12.23 -6.54 13.11
N PHE A 49 11.06 -6.90 13.62
CA PHE A 49 10.02 -5.95 13.98
C PHE A 49 10.07 -5.67 15.47
N LYS A 50 9.93 -4.39 15.85
CA LYS A 50 9.66 -4.03 17.24
C LYS A 50 8.31 -4.58 17.72
N ALA A 51 7.33 -4.69 16.82
CA ALA A 51 6.01 -5.25 17.11
C ALA A 51 5.53 -6.19 15.99
N SER A 52 6.04 -7.43 15.94
CA SER A 52 5.64 -8.44 14.93
C SER A 52 4.15 -8.76 14.96
N SER A 53 3.54 -8.79 16.16
CA SER A 53 2.10 -9.00 16.34
C SER A 53 1.26 -7.90 15.68
N LEU A 54 1.75 -6.65 15.66
CA LEU A 54 1.09 -5.54 14.98
C LEU A 54 1.11 -5.73 13.46
N ALA A 55 2.24 -6.16 12.90
CA ALA A 55 2.35 -6.42 11.46
C ALA A 55 1.42 -7.54 10.98
N LEU A 56 1.26 -8.61 11.79
CA LEU A 56 0.31 -9.69 11.51
C LEU A 56 -1.14 -9.24 11.67
N HIS A 57 -1.45 -8.52 12.76
CA HIS A 57 -2.79 -8.01 13.01
C HIS A 57 -3.25 -6.98 11.97
N MET A 58 -2.31 -6.28 11.33
CA MET A 58 -2.61 -5.31 10.28
C MET A 58 -3.20 -5.99 9.04
N ALA A 59 -2.73 -7.18 8.64
CA ALA A 59 -3.33 -7.94 7.55
C ALA A 59 -4.83 -8.18 7.79
N THR A 60 -5.16 -8.66 8.99
CA THR A 60 -6.55 -8.91 9.41
C THR A 60 -7.38 -7.64 9.39
N SER A 61 -6.83 -6.54 9.91
CA SER A 61 -7.50 -5.24 9.94
C SER A 61 -7.78 -4.69 8.52
N VAL A 62 -6.83 -4.80 7.60
CA VAL A 62 -7.03 -4.36 6.20
C VAL A 62 -8.04 -5.25 5.48
N LYS A 63 -8.04 -6.57 5.72
CA LYS A 63 -9.06 -7.48 5.16
C LYS A 63 -10.48 -7.11 5.62
N GLN A 64 -10.64 -6.74 6.89
CA GLN A 64 -11.94 -6.26 7.40
C GLN A 64 -12.39 -4.99 6.67
N VAL A 65 -11.47 -4.07 6.36
CA VAL A 65 -11.77 -2.88 5.57
C VAL A 65 -12.21 -3.25 4.15
N CYS A 66 -11.56 -4.22 3.50
CA CYS A 66 -12.00 -4.75 2.21
C CYS A 66 -13.44 -5.29 2.26
N ASP A 67 -13.78 -6.03 3.32
CA ASP A 67 -15.12 -6.59 3.50
C ASP A 67 -16.17 -5.50 3.75
N ILE A 68 -15.83 -4.47 4.51
CA ILE A 68 -16.69 -3.30 4.71
C ILE A 68 -16.90 -2.55 3.40
N ALA A 69 -15.84 -2.30 2.64
CA ALA A 69 -15.91 -1.64 1.33
C ALA A 69 -16.82 -2.41 0.37
N THR A 70 -16.61 -3.72 0.27
CA THR A 70 -17.43 -4.63 -0.54
C THR A 70 -18.90 -4.54 -0.15
N LYS A 71 -19.22 -4.61 1.16
CA LYS A 71 -20.60 -4.48 1.65
C LYS A 71 -21.22 -3.14 1.31
N LEU A 72 -20.48 -2.03 1.45
CA LEU A 72 -20.97 -0.69 1.14
C LEU A 72 -21.28 -0.52 -0.35
N ILE A 73 -20.42 -1.04 -1.23
CA ILE A 73 -20.61 -1.00 -2.69
C ILE A 73 -21.84 -1.83 -3.09
N ILE A 74 -21.94 -3.08 -2.61
CA ILE A 74 -23.06 -3.98 -2.93
C ILE A 74 -24.39 -3.38 -2.46
N LYS A 75 -24.41 -2.79 -1.26
CA LYS A 75 -25.60 -2.12 -0.71
C LYS A 75 -25.91 -0.77 -1.35
N LYS A 76 -25.10 -0.29 -2.30
CA LYS A 76 -25.21 1.04 -2.93
C LYS A 76 -25.32 2.15 -1.88
N SER A 77 -24.53 2.04 -0.80
CA SER A 77 -24.59 2.97 0.31
C SER A 77 -24.19 4.39 -0.13
N PRO A 78 -24.91 5.45 0.28
CA PRO A 78 -24.53 6.83 -0.05
C PRO A 78 -23.20 7.25 0.58
N LEU A 79 -22.71 6.49 1.57
CA LEU A 79 -21.42 6.71 2.22
C LEU A 79 -20.22 6.44 1.31
N LEU A 80 -20.43 5.68 0.22
CA LEU A 80 -19.38 5.30 -0.72
C LEU A 80 -19.94 5.34 -2.14
N SER A 81 -19.79 6.49 -2.79
CA SER A 81 -20.11 6.64 -4.21
C SER A 81 -18.98 6.04 -5.05
N CYS A 82 -19.29 4.96 -5.77
CA CYS A 82 -18.39 4.34 -6.73
C CYS A 82 -19.01 4.41 -8.13
N PRO A 83 -18.41 5.16 -9.08
CA PRO A 83 -18.92 5.26 -10.45
C PRO A 83 -18.95 3.90 -11.17
N LYS A 84 -18.04 3.00 -10.80
CA LYS A 84 -17.85 1.69 -11.40
C LYS A 84 -17.80 0.61 -10.31
N PRO A 85 -18.95 0.21 -9.76
CA PRO A 85 -19.01 -0.69 -8.61
C PRO A 85 -18.41 -2.08 -8.93
N GLU A 86 -18.63 -2.61 -10.14
CA GLU A 86 -18.10 -3.93 -10.52
C GLU A 86 -16.58 -3.96 -10.62
N GLU A 87 -15.97 -2.94 -11.24
CA GLU A 87 -14.51 -2.79 -11.31
C GLU A 87 -13.92 -2.64 -9.89
N ALA A 88 -14.54 -1.82 -9.04
CA ALA A 88 -14.11 -1.63 -7.66
C ALA A 88 -14.16 -2.92 -6.84
N LEU A 89 -15.24 -3.71 -6.96
CA LEU A 89 -15.36 -5.01 -6.29
C LEU A 89 -14.29 -6.00 -6.76
N LYS A 90 -13.97 -6.00 -8.05
CA LYS A 90 -12.91 -6.85 -8.63
C LYS A 90 -11.54 -6.45 -8.10
N ASP A 91 -11.25 -5.16 -8.01
CA ASP A 91 -9.99 -4.64 -7.45
C ASP A 91 -9.86 -4.98 -5.97
N ILE A 92 -10.90 -4.75 -5.16
CA ILE A 92 -10.90 -5.07 -3.72
C ILE A 92 -10.68 -6.58 -3.52
N LYS A 93 -11.33 -7.43 -4.33
CA LYS A 93 -11.16 -8.88 -4.27
C LYS A 93 -9.72 -9.30 -4.58
N ARG A 94 -9.13 -8.74 -5.64
CA ARG A 94 -7.73 -9.01 -6.01
C ARG A 94 -6.76 -8.53 -4.93
N PHE A 95 -6.99 -7.34 -4.39
CA PHE A 95 -6.19 -6.78 -3.30
C PHE A 95 -6.27 -7.63 -2.02
N LYS A 96 -7.47 -8.09 -1.64
CA LYS A 96 -7.67 -9.00 -0.51
C LYS A 96 -6.89 -10.32 -0.70
N ASN A 97 -6.93 -10.88 -1.91
CA ASN A 97 -6.19 -12.09 -2.25
C ASN A 97 -4.66 -11.89 -2.11
N LEU A 98 -4.13 -10.73 -2.52
CA LEU A 98 -2.71 -10.39 -2.30
C LEU A 98 -2.36 -10.37 -0.81
N ILE A 99 -3.23 -9.81 0.04
CA ILE A 99 -3.02 -9.83 1.50
C ILE A 99 -3.04 -11.26 2.05
N GLU A 100 -3.91 -12.12 1.57
CA GLU A 100 -3.99 -13.50 2.07
C GLU A 100 -2.77 -14.34 1.66
N ASN A 101 -2.29 -14.17 0.43
CA ASN A 101 -1.26 -15.04 -0.14
C ASN A 101 0.16 -14.50 0.02
N HIS A 102 0.35 -13.18 -0.05
CA HIS A 102 1.68 -12.58 -0.13
C HIS A 102 2.08 -11.80 1.12
N TRP A 103 1.15 -11.44 2.00
CA TRP A 103 1.48 -10.60 3.17
C TRP A 103 2.53 -11.22 4.09
N ASN A 104 2.39 -12.51 4.41
CA ASN A 104 3.36 -13.18 5.29
C ASN A 104 4.73 -13.32 4.62
N LEU A 105 4.79 -13.46 3.30
CA LEU A 105 6.04 -13.51 2.55
C LEU A 105 6.74 -12.14 2.55
N GLU A 106 5.96 -11.06 2.48
CA GLU A 106 6.46 -9.69 2.48
C GLU A 106 6.87 -9.18 3.86
N ILE A 107 6.16 -9.61 4.90
CA ILE A 107 6.47 -9.30 6.29
C ILE A 107 7.61 -10.20 6.81
N SER A 108 7.68 -11.45 6.40
CA SER A 108 8.85 -12.29 6.66
C SER A 108 10.03 -11.77 5.84
N SER A 109 11.20 -11.56 6.45
CA SER A 109 12.30 -10.75 5.89
C SER A 109 12.86 -11.13 4.49
N LEU A 110 12.37 -12.19 3.85
CA LEU A 110 12.91 -12.77 2.61
C LEU A 110 12.54 -12.00 1.33
N ALA A 111 11.35 -11.40 1.23
CA ALA A 111 10.91 -10.76 -0.02
C ALA A 111 11.39 -9.30 -0.21
N LEU A 112 11.87 -8.64 0.85
CA LEU A 112 12.17 -7.21 0.83
C LEU A 112 13.40 -6.83 0.00
N LYS A 113 14.37 -7.74 -0.17
CA LYS A 113 15.53 -7.50 -1.04
C LYS A 113 15.08 -7.20 -2.48
N ASN A 114 14.17 -8.01 -3.01
CA ASN A 114 13.72 -7.85 -4.40
C ASN A 114 12.84 -6.61 -4.60
N LEU A 115 11.96 -6.26 -3.66
CA LEU A 115 11.07 -5.10 -3.81
C LEU A 115 11.76 -3.75 -3.57
N ASN A 116 12.69 -3.65 -2.61
CA ASN A 116 13.45 -2.40 -2.44
C ASN A 116 14.32 -2.16 -3.68
N GLU A 117 15.00 -3.16 -4.23
CA GLU A 117 15.75 -3.03 -5.48
C GLU A 117 14.83 -2.57 -6.63
N GLN A 118 13.67 -3.19 -6.83
CA GLN A 118 12.73 -2.78 -7.88
C GLN A 118 12.12 -1.39 -7.68
N ARG A 119 11.86 -0.99 -6.44
CA ARG A 119 11.30 0.33 -6.12
C ARG A 119 12.36 1.43 -6.20
N TYR A 120 13.60 1.16 -5.82
CA TYR A 120 14.73 2.06 -6.04
C TYR A 120 15.01 2.24 -7.53
N GLU A 121 14.97 1.17 -8.34
CA GLU A 121 15.06 1.26 -9.80
C GLU A 121 13.91 2.10 -10.39
N LYS A 122 12.67 1.86 -9.96
CA LYS A 122 11.50 2.61 -10.44
C LYS A 122 11.48 4.07 -9.99
N THR A 123 12.07 4.38 -8.83
CA THR A 123 12.16 5.76 -8.31
C THR A 123 13.39 6.50 -8.86
N LYS A 124 14.47 5.79 -9.22
CA LYS A 124 15.64 6.35 -9.93
C LYS A 124 15.37 6.69 -11.38
N LEU A 125 14.25 6.25 -11.96
CA LEU A 125 13.85 6.61 -13.33
C LEU A 125 13.41 8.06 -13.53
N LEU A 126 13.52 8.92 -12.51
CA LEU A 126 13.50 10.37 -12.69
C LEU A 126 14.54 10.99 -11.75
N PRO A 127 15.67 11.45 -12.31
CA PRO A 127 15.71 12.88 -12.64
C PRO A 127 16.40 13.22 -13.97
N LEU A 128 15.92 14.29 -14.61
CA LEU A 128 16.60 15.17 -15.59
C LEU A 128 16.76 14.65 -17.03
N THR A 129 15.73 14.83 -17.87
CA THR A 129 15.92 14.97 -19.33
C THR A 129 15.34 16.24 -19.94
N GLN A 130 15.06 17.29 -19.15
CA GLN A 130 14.53 18.54 -19.74
C GLN A 130 15.41 19.79 -19.68
N ASP A 131 16.56 19.81 -18.99
CA ASP A 131 17.39 21.04 -18.93
C ASP A 131 18.88 20.82 -19.23
N VAL A 132 19.22 20.19 -20.36
CA VAL A 132 20.59 20.27 -20.90
C VAL A 132 20.64 20.40 -22.43
N MET A 133 19.66 21.07 -23.05
CA MET A 133 19.71 21.38 -24.50
C MET A 133 19.90 22.86 -24.85
N GLN A 134 20.30 23.71 -23.91
CA GLN A 134 20.54 25.12 -24.25
C GLN A 134 21.81 25.70 -23.61
N PHE A 135 22.94 25.04 -23.83
CA PHE A 135 24.23 25.71 -23.62
C PHE A 135 25.33 25.18 -24.55
N LYS A 136 25.18 25.34 -25.87
CA LYS A 136 26.31 25.48 -26.82
C LYS A 136 25.88 26.20 -28.10
N ARG A 137 26.12 27.52 -28.16
CA ARG A 137 26.94 28.19 -29.21
C ARG A 137 26.74 29.70 -29.14
N SER A 138 27.69 30.33 -28.45
CA SER A 138 28.35 31.55 -28.89
C SER A 138 28.82 31.47 -30.35
#